data_AF-A0A0K0M5H9-F1
#
_entry.id   AF-A0A0K0M5H9-F1
#
_cell.length_a   1.000
_cell.length_b   1.000
_cell.length_c   1.000
_cell.angle_alpha   90.00
_cell.angle_beta   90.00
_cell.angle_gamma   90.00
#
_symmetry.space_group_name_H-M   'P 1'
#
loop_
_entity.id
_entity.type
_entity.pdbx_description
1 polymer ?
#
loop_
_entity_poly.entity_id
_entity_poly.type
_entity_poly.pdbx_seq_one_letter_code
_entity_poly.pdbx_strand_id
1 'polypeptide(L)' 'YYTIKDLLGMFLLILILISLVLFSPDLLGDPDNYTQANPLSTPPH' A
#
# COMPACT_ATOMS: atom_id res chain seq x y z
N TYR A 1 -18.50 1.52 -25.20
CA TYR A 1 -17.71 2.72 -24.86
C TYR A 1 -17.30 2.75 -23.39
N TYR A 2 -18.23 2.86 -22.44
CA TYR A 2 -17.89 2.92 -21.02
C TYR A 2 -17.21 1.65 -20.49
N THR A 3 -17.66 0.45 -20.86
CA THR A 3 -17.05 -0.82 -20.43
C THR A 3 -15.54 -0.92 -20.75
N ILE A 4 -15.11 -0.43 -21.92
CA ILE A 4 -13.69 -0.45 -22.29
C ILE A 4 -12.91 0.63 -21.53
N LYS A 5 -13.51 1.80 -21.30
CA LYS A 5 -12.92 2.86 -20.47
C LYS A 5 -12.70 2.38 -19.03
N ASP A 6 -13.68 1.68 -18.47
CA ASP A 6 -13.64 1.17 -17.10
C ASP A 6 -12.61 0.05 -16.96
N LEU A 7 -12.53 -0.85 -17.96
CA LEU A 7 -11.51 -1.90 -17.99
C LEU A 7 -10.09 -1.33 -18.08
N LEU A 8 -9.89 -0.29 -18.91
CA LEU A 8 -8.60 0.41 -18.99
C LEU A 8 -8.24 1.06 -17.65
N GLY A 9 -9.20 1.72 -16.99
CA GLY A 9 -9.00 2.31 -15.67
C GLY A 9 -8.63 1.27 -14.61
N MET A 10 -9.33 0.13 -14.61
CA MET A 10 -9.03 -0.99 -13.71
C MET A 10 -7.63 -1.56 -13.95
N PHE A 11 -7.22 -1.72 -15.21
CA PHE A 11 -5.88 -2.19 -15.56
C PHE A 11 -4.79 -1.25 -15.05
N LEU A 12 -4.97 0.06 -15.22
CA LEU A 12 -4.04 1.07 -14.70
C LEU A 12 -3.95 1.05 -13.17
N LEU A 13 -5.09 0.93 -12.48
CA LEU A 13 -5.13 0.81 -11.02
C LEU A 13 -4.35 -0.43 -10.55
N ILE A 14 -4.59 -1.59 -11.19
CA ILE A 14 -3.91 -2.84 -10.85
C ILE A 14 -2.41 -2.73 -11.12
N LEU A 15 -2.00 -2.11 -12.22
CA LEU A 15 -0.59 -1.93 -12.56
C LEU A 15 0.15 -1.12 -11.48
N ILE A 16 -0.45 -0.01 -11.03
CA ILE A 16 0.12 0.83 -9.96
C ILE A 16 0.14 0.08 -8.63
N LEU A 17 -0.92 -0.67 -8.31
CA LEU A 17 -0.97 -1.45 -7.07
C LEU A 17 0.11 -2.54 -7.05
N ILE A 18 0.25 -3.28 -8.15
CA ILE A 18 1.26 -4.34 -8.27
C ILE A 18 2.67 -3.75 -8.21
N SER A 19 2.92 -2.61 -8.86
CA SER A 19 4.25 -1.98 -8.78
C SER A 19 4.59 -1.56 -7.35
N LEU A 20 3.63 -0.99 -6.61
CA LEU A 20 3.83 -0.63 -5.21
C LEU A 20 4.12 -1.87 -4.35
N VAL A 21 3.35 -2.94 -4.50
CA VAL A 21 3.53 -4.18 -3.72
C VAL A 21 4.85 -4.89 -4.03
N LEU A 22 5.26 -4.95 -5.30
CA LEU A 22 6.44 -5.71 -5.70
C LEU A 22 7.77 -4.95 -5.51
N PHE A 23 7.78 -3.63 -5.70
CA PHE A 23 9.02 -2.85 -5.65
C PHE A 23 9.17 -2.04 -4.37
N SER A 24 8.08 -1.67 -3.70
CA SER A 24 8.12 -0.78 -2.54
C SER A 24 6.98 -1.07 -1.55
N PRO A 25 6.89 -2.30 -1.00
CA PRO A 25 5.75 -2.74 -0.19
C PRO A 25 5.55 -1.88 1.07
N ASP A 26 6.64 -1.38 1.64
CA ASP A 26 6.64 -0.61 2.89
C ASP A 26 6.54 0.91 2.68
N LEU A 27 6.44 1.38 1.43
CA LEU A 27 6.47 2.82 1.12
C LEU A 27 5.37 3.62 1.83
N LEU A 28 4.21 3.00 2.04
CA LEU A 28 3.06 3.60 2.72
C LEU A 28 2.84 3.01 4.12
N GLY A 29 3.77 2.19 4.60
CA GLY A 29 3.74 1.58 5.92
C GLY A 29 4.45 2.42 6.97
N ASP A 30 4.18 2.12 8.24
CA ASP A 30 4.88 2.69 9.38
C ASP A 30 5.89 1.65 9.91
N PRO A 31 7.20 1.96 9.98
CA PRO A 31 8.21 1.03 10.46
C PRO A 31 7.99 0.58 11.90
N ASP A 32 7.35 1.39 12.76
CA ASP A 32 7.16 1.03 14.16
C ASP A 32 6.18 -0.13 14.34
N ASN A 33 5.28 -0.35 13.38
CA ASN A 33 4.35 -1.49 13.37
C ASN A 33 5.04 -2.85 13.16
N TYR A 34 6.33 -2.87 12.80
CA TYR A 34 7.13 -4.10 12.79
C TYR A 34 7.59 -4.52 14.19
N THR A 35 7.46 -3.65 15.19
CA THR A 35 7.76 -3.99 16.59
C THR A 35 6.50 -4.52 17.30
N GLN A 36 6.68 -5.41 18.28
CA GLN A 36 5.55 -5.91 19.06
C GLN A 36 4.95 -4.79 19.91
N ALA A 37 3.61 -4.79 20.00
CA ALA A 37 2.90 -3.82 20.81
C ALA A 37 3.37 -3.86 22.27
N ASN A 38 3.79 -2.70 22.80
CA ASN A 38 4.15 -2.53 24.20
C ASN A 38 3.13 -1.58 24.88
N PRO A 39 2.27 -2.08 25.78
CA PRO A 39 1.23 -1.26 26.42
C PRO A 39 1.78 -0.19 27.37
N LEU A 40 3.07 -0.26 27.73
CA LEU A 40 3.74 0.67 28.65
C LEU A 40 4.62 1.70 27.94
N SER A 41 4.78 1.60 26.62
CA SER A 41 5.65 2.47 25.83
C SER A 41 4.93 2.94 24.59
N THR A 42 4.76 4.25 24.46
CA THR A 42 4.35 4.88 23.20
C THR A 42 5.57 5.09 22.31
N PRO A 43 5.45 4.92 20.98
CA PRO A 43 6.54 5.24 20.06
C PRO A 43 6.90 6.74 20.12
N PRO A 44 8.14 7.09 19.73
CA PRO A 44 8.67 8.43 19.93
C PRO A 44 8.19 9.48 18.92
N HIS A 45 7.55 9.06 17.82
CA HIS A 45 7.07 9.94 16.75
C HIS A 45 5.56 9.83 16.53
#